data_AF-A0A6N8EI05-F1
#
_entry.id   AF-A0A6N8EI05-F1
#
_cell.length_a   1.000
_cell.length_b   1.000
_cell.length_c   1.000
_cell.angle_alpha   90.00
_cell.angle_beta   90.00
_cell.angle_gamma   90.00
#
_symmetry.space_group_name_H-M   'P 1'
#
loop_
_entity.id
_entity.type
_entity.pdbx_description
1 polymer ?
#
loop_
_entity_poly.entity_id
_entity_poly.type
_entity_poly.pdbx_seq_one_letter_code
_entity_poly.pdbx_strand_id
1 'polypeptide(L)'
;MMFGVRRTEDDKIASVNIYLEAWKRVIDTQEHFNDISMRVRGLLGTCFSALFLFAAYLLKDSDINNEKYIIISILFFYVIIALSCLFAEKWYRNFLISAVKVGEDIEEKLKTYGYEAIQLTTQISCDDKNKKINSQWFFRLFYFFQIFLPICVICLLFFKKKV
;
A
#
# COMPACT_ATOMS: atom_id res chain seq x y z
N MET A 1 -16.15 -50.63 20.61
CA MET A 1 -15.85 -49.26 21.12
C MET A 1 -14.81 -48.51 20.28
N MET A 2 -13.93 -49.17 19.51
CA MET A 2 -12.91 -48.50 18.66
C MET A 2 -13.43 -47.67 17.48
N PHE A 3 -14.62 -47.97 16.93
CA PHE A 3 -15.16 -47.25 15.77
C PHE A 3 -15.63 -45.82 16.07
N GLY A 4 -16.05 -45.53 17.32
CA GLY A 4 -16.51 -44.18 17.71
C GLY A 4 -15.36 -43.19 17.91
N VAL A 5 -14.23 -43.64 18.46
CA VAL A 5 -13.04 -42.80 18.71
C VAL A 5 -12.34 -42.40 17.41
N ARG A 6 -12.27 -43.31 16.43
CA ARG A 6 -11.64 -43.02 15.13
C ARG A 6 -12.39 -41.91 14.37
N ARG A 7 -13.73 -41.93 14.40
CA ARG A 7 -14.57 -40.91 13.76
C ARG A 7 -14.33 -39.51 14.33
N THR A 8 -14.18 -39.38 15.65
CA THR A 8 -13.94 -38.08 16.29
C THR A 8 -12.57 -37.50 15.99
N GLU A 9 -11.57 -38.35 15.73
CA GLU A 9 -10.22 -37.93 15.37
C GLU A 9 -10.15 -37.51 13.89
N ASP A 10 -10.82 -38.25 13.01
CA ASP A 10 -10.98 -37.91 11.60
C ASP A 10 -11.73 -36.56 11.43
N ASP A 11 -12.79 -36.33 12.20
CA ASP A 11 -13.56 -35.07 12.20
C ASP A 11 -12.69 -33.88 12.67
N LYS A 12 -11.83 -34.10 13.68
CA LYS A 12 -10.89 -33.09 14.17
C LYS A 12 -9.86 -32.74 13.09
N ILE A 13 -9.26 -33.74 12.45
CA ILE A 13 -8.28 -33.54 11.36
C ILE A 13 -8.92 -32.78 10.19
N ALA A 14 -10.15 -33.13 9.80
CA ALA A 14 -10.89 -32.44 8.76
C ALA A 14 -11.09 -30.95 9.09
N SER A 15 -11.50 -30.63 10.32
CA SER A 15 -11.69 -29.24 10.75
C SER A 15 -10.39 -28.43 10.74
N VAL A 16 -9.29 -29.02 11.21
CA VAL A 16 -7.96 -28.38 11.18
C VAL A 16 -7.52 -28.10 9.76
N ASN A 17 -7.71 -29.06 8.83
CA ASN A 17 -7.34 -28.87 7.43
C ASN A 17 -8.11 -27.72 6.78
N ILE A 18 -9.41 -27.58 7.07
CA ILE A 18 -10.22 -26.46 6.59
C ILE A 18 -9.68 -25.12 7.12
N TYR A 19 -9.35 -25.03 8.41
CA TYR A 19 -8.78 -23.81 8.98
C TYR A 19 -7.39 -23.49 8.43
N LEU A 20 -6.56 -24.50 8.20
CA LEU A 20 -5.23 -24.34 7.60
C LEU A 20 -5.33 -23.84 6.15
N GLU A 21 -6.27 -24.39 5.37
CA GLU A 21 -6.50 -23.95 3.99
C GLU A 21 -7.05 -22.52 3.94
N ALA A 22 -8.01 -22.20 4.82
CA ALA A 22 -8.52 -20.84 4.97
C ALA A 22 -7.41 -19.86 5.38
N TRP A 23 -6.55 -20.24 6.34
CA TRP A 23 -5.41 -19.44 6.76
C TRP A 23 -4.46 -19.14 5.59
N LYS A 24 -4.05 -20.17 4.84
CA LYS A 24 -3.20 -20.00 3.65
C LYS A 24 -3.81 -19.02 2.66
N ARG A 25 -5.12 -19.16 2.39
CA ARG A 25 -5.82 -18.28 1.45
C ARG A 25 -5.88 -16.83 1.93
N VAL A 26 -6.00 -16.62 3.24
CA VAL A 26 -5.97 -15.29 3.84
C VAL A 26 -4.56 -14.68 3.74
N ILE A 27 -3.50 -15.46 3.99
CA ILE A 27 -2.11 -15.00 3.80
C ILE A 27 -1.87 -14.58 2.34
N ASP A 28 -2.26 -15.40 1.36
CA ASP A 28 -2.15 -15.06 -0.07
C ASP A 28 -2.83 -13.73 -0.39
N THR A 29 -3.98 -13.47 0.25
CA THR A 29 -4.74 -12.23 0.07
C THR A 29 -4.00 -11.03 0.70
N GLN A 30 -3.40 -11.22 1.87
CA GLN A 30 -2.57 -10.20 2.53
C GLN A 30 -1.36 -9.84 1.65
N GLU A 31 -0.64 -10.84 1.14
CA GLU A 31 0.51 -10.65 0.25
C GLU A 31 0.10 -9.91 -1.03
N HIS A 32 -1.03 -10.30 -1.64
CA HIS A 32 -1.55 -9.67 -2.85
C HIS A 32 -1.85 -8.17 -2.66
N PHE A 33 -2.54 -7.79 -1.58
CA PHE A 33 -2.82 -6.38 -1.31
C PHE A 33 -1.55 -5.58 -0.98
N ASN A 34 -0.61 -6.19 -0.27
CA ASN A 34 0.68 -5.56 0.02
C ASN A 34 1.49 -5.31 -1.27
N ASP A 35 1.54 -6.29 -2.18
CA ASP A 35 2.23 -6.15 -3.47
C ASP A 35 1.60 -5.05 -4.34
N ILE A 36 0.26 -4.99 -4.41
CA ILE A 36 -0.44 -3.91 -5.13
C ILE A 36 -0.06 -2.53 -4.57
N SER A 37 -0.07 -2.38 -3.24
CA SER A 37 0.28 -1.12 -2.59
C SER A 37 1.71 -0.68 -2.94
N MET A 38 2.68 -1.60 -2.84
CA MET A 38 4.07 -1.34 -3.17
C MET A 38 4.26 -1.00 -4.66
N ARG A 39 3.55 -1.70 -5.55
CA ARG A 39 3.61 -1.47 -6.99
C ARG A 39 3.06 -0.09 -7.38
N VAL A 40 1.91 0.31 -6.82
CA VAL A 40 1.33 1.64 -7.05
C VAL A 40 2.29 2.74 -6.59
N ARG A 41 2.91 2.58 -5.41
CA ARG A 41 3.89 3.54 -4.89
C ARG A 41 5.13 3.64 -5.77
N GLY A 42 5.66 2.51 -6.24
CA GLY A 42 6.82 2.46 -7.13
C GLY A 42 6.56 3.10 -8.50
N LEU A 43 5.39 2.84 -9.10
CA LEU A 43 4.97 3.49 -10.34
C LEU A 43 4.83 4.99 -10.17
N LEU A 44 4.23 5.45 -9.06
CA LEU A 44 4.10 6.87 -8.76
C LEU A 44 5.47 7.54 -8.63
N GLY A 45 6.42 6.92 -7.92
CA GLY A 45 7.80 7.39 -7.84
C GLY A 45 8.50 7.49 -9.20
N THR A 46 8.31 6.50 -10.06
CA THR A 46 8.88 6.49 -11.42
C THR A 46 8.29 7.60 -12.29
N CYS A 47 6.95 7.74 -12.28
CA CYS A 47 6.26 8.81 -12.99
C CYS A 47 6.70 10.19 -12.50
N PHE A 48 6.83 10.36 -11.18
CA PHE A 48 7.33 11.60 -10.59
C PHE A 48 8.69 11.97 -11.17
N SER A 49 9.67 11.07 -11.06
CA SER A 49 11.03 11.30 -11.52
C SER A 49 11.10 11.62 -13.02
N ALA A 50 10.37 10.86 -13.85
CA ALA A 50 10.35 11.06 -15.29
C ALA A 50 9.75 12.42 -15.68
N LEU A 51 8.59 12.76 -15.11
CA LEU A 51 7.91 14.02 -15.42
C LEU A 51 8.63 15.24 -14.85
N PHE A 52 9.26 15.12 -13.66
CA PHE A 52 10.09 16.19 -13.12
C PHE A 52 11.33 16.45 -13.97
N LEU A 53 12.00 15.39 -14.40
CA LEU A 53 13.16 15.51 -15.28
C LEU A 53 12.77 16.13 -16.62
N PHE A 54 11.65 15.70 -17.19
CA PHE A 54 11.12 16.27 -18.43
C PHE A 54 10.75 17.75 -18.28
N ALA A 55 10.05 18.13 -17.20
CA ALA A 55 9.73 19.53 -16.91
C ALA A 55 11.01 20.37 -16.73
N ALA A 56 12.02 19.85 -16.03
CA ALA A 56 13.30 20.52 -15.85
C ALA A 56 14.06 20.69 -17.18
N TYR A 57 14.00 19.68 -18.06
CA TYR A 57 14.57 19.75 -19.39
C TYR A 57 13.91 20.83 -20.25
N LEU A 58 12.57 20.88 -20.28
CA LEU A 58 11.84 21.93 -21.00
C LEU A 58 12.18 23.32 -20.46
N LEU A 59 12.29 23.50 -19.13
CA LEU A 59 12.65 24.80 -18.55
C LEU A 59 14.07 25.27 -18.91
N LYS A 60 14.97 24.36 -19.30
CA LYS A 60 16.35 24.69 -19.63
C LYS A 60 16.48 25.35 -21.01
N ASP A 61 15.80 24.80 -22.01
CA ASP A 61 16.00 25.16 -23.42
C ASP A 61 14.84 26.00 -24.02
N SER A 62 13.74 26.21 -23.28
CA SER A 62 12.55 26.90 -23.81
C SER A 62 12.51 28.41 -23.53
N ASP A 63 11.89 29.15 -24.47
CA ASP A 63 11.26 30.42 -24.12
C ASP A 63 10.09 30.10 -23.18
N ILE A 64 10.33 30.30 -21.89
CA ILE A 64 9.42 29.98 -20.78
C ILE A 64 7.99 30.49 -21.05
N ASN A 65 7.82 31.56 -21.84
CA ASN A 65 6.51 32.10 -22.15
C ASN A 65 5.64 31.19 -23.04
N ASN A 66 6.23 30.42 -23.96
CA ASN A 66 5.49 29.53 -24.85
C ASN A 66 5.22 28.16 -24.20
N GLU A 67 6.16 27.63 -23.42
CA GLU A 67 6.07 26.26 -22.92
C GLU A 67 5.56 26.15 -21.48
N LYS A 68 5.44 27.26 -20.72
CA LYS A 68 4.95 27.21 -19.33
C LYS A 68 3.59 26.54 -19.20
N TYR A 69 2.69 26.74 -20.16
CA TYR A 69 1.35 26.13 -20.09
C TYR A 69 1.41 24.62 -20.27
N ILE A 70 2.31 24.10 -21.12
CA ILE A 70 2.53 22.67 -21.31
C ILE A 70 3.08 22.07 -20.01
N ILE A 71 4.09 22.71 -19.42
CA ILE A 71 4.71 22.26 -18.15
C ILE A 71 3.68 22.27 -17.01
N ILE A 72 2.89 23.36 -16.90
CA ILE A 72 1.81 23.46 -15.91
C ILE A 72 0.79 22.34 -16.11
N SER A 73 0.35 22.08 -17.35
CA SER A 73 -0.61 21.01 -17.63
C SER A 73 -0.08 19.63 -17.25
N ILE A 74 1.17 19.31 -17.57
CA ILE A 74 1.80 18.03 -17.23
C ILE A 74 1.91 17.86 -15.71
N LEU A 75 2.42 18.88 -15.01
CA LEU A 75 2.57 18.83 -13.55
C LEU A 75 1.20 18.78 -12.84
N PHE A 76 0.20 19.49 -13.36
CA PHE A 76 -1.16 19.45 -12.83
C PHE A 76 -1.78 18.06 -13.01
N PHE A 77 -1.63 17.46 -14.19
CA PHE A 77 -2.08 16.09 -14.44
C PHE A 77 -1.39 15.08 -13.53
N TYR A 78 -0.08 15.24 -13.31
CA TYR A 78 0.66 14.42 -12.35
C TYR A 78 0.11 14.56 -10.92
N VAL A 79 -0.24 15.76 -10.46
CA VAL A 79 -0.85 15.97 -9.13
C VAL A 79 -2.17 15.22 -9.01
N ILE A 80 -2.99 15.20 -10.06
CA ILE A 80 -4.24 14.41 -10.08
C ILE A 80 -3.92 12.91 -9.91
N ILE A 81 -2.96 12.38 -10.68
CA ILE A 81 -2.54 10.98 -10.56
C ILE A 81 -2.04 10.68 -9.14
N ALA A 82 -1.19 11.54 -8.58
CA ALA A 82 -0.64 11.36 -7.23
C ALA A 82 -1.74 11.31 -6.16
N LEU A 83 -2.77 12.17 -6.28
CA LEU A 83 -3.93 12.15 -5.39
C LEU A 83 -4.78 10.88 -5.57
N SER A 84 -4.99 10.42 -6.82
CA SER A 84 -5.68 9.16 -7.10
C SER A 84 -4.93 7.96 -6.51
N CYS A 85 -3.59 7.93 -6.64
CA CYS A 85 -2.75 6.89 -6.04
C CYS A 85 -2.80 6.92 -4.51
N LEU A 86 -2.77 8.11 -3.89
CA LEU A 86 -2.94 8.27 -2.44
C LEU A 86 -4.28 7.67 -1.97
N PHE A 87 -5.35 7.93 -2.72
CA PHE A 87 -6.68 7.39 -2.43
C PHE A 87 -6.72 5.86 -2.58
N ALA A 88 -6.19 5.35 -3.69
CA ALA A 88 -6.09 3.91 -3.94
C ALA A 88 -5.29 3.20 -2.84
N GLU A 89 -4.14 3.73 -2.46
CA GLU A 89 -3.33 3.14 -1.40
C GLU A 89 -4.06 3.14 -0.05
N LYS A 90 -4.81 4.20 0.27
CA LYS A 90 -5.66 4.25 1.47
C LYS A 90 -6.72 3.15 1.45
N TRP A 91 -7.32 2.86 0.30
CA TRP A 91 -8.29 1.78 0.13
C TRP A 91 -7.67 0.41 0.31
N TYR A 92 -6.57 0.12 -0.38
CA TYR A 92 -5.88 -1.16 -0.26
C TYR A 92 -5.34 -1.42 1.15
N ARG A 93 -4.88 -0.38 1.85
CA ARG A 93 -4.50 -0.51 3.27
C ARG A 93 -5.68 -0.95 4.13
N ASN A 94 -6.88 -0.42 3.89
CA ASN A 94 -8.06 -0.85 4.64
C ASN A 94 -8.40 -2.33 4.36
N PHE A 95 -8.28 -2.78 3.11
CA PHE A 95 -8.49 -4.18 2.77
C PHE A 95 -7.44 -5.10 3.39
N LEU A 96 -6.17 -4.67 3.41
CA LEU A 96 -5.09 -5.39 4.07
C LEU A 96 -5.37 -5.53 5.57
N ILE A 97 -5.75 -4.45 6.26
CA ILE A 97 -6.10 -4.49 7.69
C ILE A 97 -7.26 -5.46 7.95
N SER A 98 -8.28 -5.46 7.09
CA SER A 98 -9.40 -6.41 7.21
C SER A 98 -8.95 -7.86 7.03
N ALA A 99 -8.07 -8.13 6.05
CA ALA A 99 -7.52 -9.47 5.85
C ALA A 99 -6.65 -9.93 7.03
N VAL A 100 -5.88 -9.02 7.65
CA VAL A 100 -5.10 -9.28 8.87
C VAL A 100 -6.02 -9.68 10.02
N LYS A 101 -7.12 -8.96 10.26
CA LYS A 101 -8.07 -9.31 11.32
C LYS A 101 -8.67 -10.71 11.16
N VAL A 102 -9.08 -11.05 9.93
CA VAL A 102 -9.59 -12.41 9.64
C VAL A 102 -8.49 -13.46 9.84
N GLY A 103 -7.23 -13.14 9.52
CA GLY A 103 -6.09 -14.02 9.77
C GLY A 103 -5.84 -14.25 11.27
N GLU A 104 -5.90 -13.19 12.09
CA GLU A 104 -5.80 -13.29 13.56
C GLU A 104 -6.89 -14.22 14.12
N ASP A 105 -8.15 -14.07 13.68
CA ASP A 105 -9.27 -14.92 14.12
C ASP A 105 -9.05 -16.40 13.77
N ILE A 106 -8.45 -16.70 12.61
CA ILE A 106 -8.16 -18.09 12.19
C ILE A 106 -6.97 -18.65 12.98
N GLU A 107 -5.92 -17.86 13.21
CA GLU A 107 -4.76 -18.25 14.01
C GLU A 107 -5.16 -18.56 15.45
N GLU A 108 -6.07 -17.79 16.05
CA GLU A 108 -6.62 -18.08 17.38
C GLU A 108 -7.33 -19.44 17.42
N LYS A 109 -8.15 -19.76 16.40
CA LYS A 109 -8.80 -21.07 16.29
C LYS A 109 -7.78 -22.19 16.14
N LEU A 110 -6.79 -22.05 15.26
CA LEU A 110 -5.71 -23.04 15.09
C LEU A 110 -4.91 -23.27 16.38
N LYS A 111 -4.71 -22.22 17.17
CA LYS A 111 -4.12 -22.31 18.51
C LYS A 111 -4.91 -23.23 19.43
N THR A 112 -6.25 -23.12 19.44
CA THR A 112 -7.11 -24.03 20.24
C THR A 112 -6.97 -25.50 19.85
N TYR A 113 -6.57 -25.79 18.60
CA TYR A 113 -6.30 -27.14 18.12
C TYR A 113 -4.87 -27.63 18.40
N GLY A 114 -4.01 -26.81 19.03
CA GLY A 114 -2.63 -27.15 19.37
C GLY A 114 -1.57 -26.66 18.37
N TYR A 115 -1.93 -25.82 17.40
CA TYR A 115 -1.02 -25.31 16.36
C TYR A 115 -0.53 -23.89 16.66
N GLU A 116 0.10 -23.69 17.82
CA GLU A 116 0.55 -22.37 18.28
C GLU A 116 1.67 -21.75 17.41
N ALA A 117 2.35 -22.56 16.59
CA ALA A 117 3.40 -22.09 15.69
C ALA A 117 2.86 -21.22 14.54
N ILE A 118 1.57 -21.32 14.22
CA ILE A 118 0.93 -20.58 13.13
C ILE A 118 0.40 -19.24 13.68
N GLN A 119 1.25 -18.22 13.69
CA GLN A 119 0.97 -16.92 14.32
C GLN A 119 1.56 -15.73 13.55
N LEU A 120 1.76 -15.87 12.24
CA LEU A 120 2.39 -14.85 11.39
C LEU A 120 1.61 -13.54 11.41
N THR A 121 0.29 -13.63 11.23
CA THR A 121 -0.59 -12.46 11.14
C THR A 121 -0.64 -11.72 12.48
N THR A 122 -0.73 -12.48 13.58
CA THR A 122 -0.73 -11.98 14.94
C THR A 122 0.57 -11.24 15.25
N GLN A 123 1.72 -11.80 14.87
CA GLN A 123 3.03 -11.16 15.06
C GLN A 123 3.14 -9.85 14.28
N ILE A 124 2.73 -9.83 13.00
CA ILE A 124 2.74 -8.62 12.16
C ILE A 124 1.90 -7.50 12.80
N SER A 125 0.70 -7.83 13.30
CA SER A 125 -0.20 -6.88 13.96
C SER A 125 0.35 -6.35 15.29
N CYS A 126 0.93 -7.21 16.12
CA CYS A 126 1.61 -6.82 17.36
C CYS A 126 2.79 -5.88 17.10
N ASP A 127 3.63 -6.21 16.12
CA ASP A 127 4.77 -5.39 15.73
C ASP A 127 4.35 -4.02 15.18
N ASP A 128 3.26 -3.97 14.40
CA ASP A 128 2.72 -2.70 13.91
C ASP A 128 2.18 -1.82 15.04
N LYS A 129 1.45 -2.40 16.00
CA LYS A 129 0.96 -1.69 17.20
C LYS A 129 2.11 -1.19 18.09
N ASN A 130 3.20 -1.94 18.16
CA ASN A 130 4.36 -1.63 19.02
C ASN A 130 5.37 -0.67 18.37
N LYS A 131 5.30 -0.40 17.06
CA LYS A 131 6.17 0.56 16.39
C LYS A 131 5.90 1.99 16.86
N LYS A 132 6.75 2.48 17.78
CA LYS A 132 6.81 3.89 18.22
C LYS A 132 7.23 4.86 17.11
N ILE A 133 8.02 4.40 16.14
CA ILE A 133 8.35 5.20 14.96
C ILE A 133 7.12 5.18 14.07
N ASN A 134 6.47 6.33 13.96
CA ASN A 134 5.25 6.51 13.21
C ASN A 134 5.52 6.32 11.71
N SER A 135 5.60 5.09 11.19
CA SER A 135 5.83 4.77 9.76
C SER A 135 4.98 5.64 8.81
N GLN A 136 3.83 6.09 9.30
CA GLN A 136 2.96 7.07 8.66
C GLN A 136 3.63 8.40 8.33
N TRP A 137 4.67 8.85 9.06
CA TRP A 137 5.38 10.09 8.83
C TRP A 137 6.18 10.03 7.53
N PHE A 138 6.87 8.91 7.27
CA PHE A 138 7.65 8.71 6.06
C PHE A 138 6.71 8.62 4.84
N PHE A 139 5.60 7.89 5.00
CA PHE A 139 4.54 7.84 4.00
C PHE A 139 3.97 9.23 3.70
N ARG A 140 3.64 10.02 4.73
CA ARG A 140 3.16 11.40 4.57
C ARG A 140 4.19 12.27 3.87
N LEU A 141 5.47 12.13 4.22
CA LEU A 141 6.54 12.90 3.60
C LEU A 141 6.70 12.58 2.11
N PHE A 142 6.62 11.30 1.75
CA PHE A 142 6.69 10.84 0.36
C PHE A 142 5.63 11.50 -0.51
N TYR A 143 4.35 11.41 -0.11
CA TYR A 143 3.25 12.03 -0.85
C TYR A 143 3.26 13.55 -0.75
N PHE A 144 3.67 14.11 0.39
CA PHE A 144 3.81 15.55 0.56
C PHE A 144 4.78 16.11 -0.47
N PHE A 145 5.99 15.56 -0.58
CA PHE A 145 6.98 16.02 -1.56
C PHE A 145 6.46 15.89 -2.99
N GLN A 146 5.87 14.74 -3.31
CA GLN A 146 5.35 14.48 -4.64
C GLN A 146 4.22 15.41 -5.04
N ILE A 147 3.36 15.87 -4.14
CA ILE A 147 2.24 16.76 -4.47
C ILE A 147 2.65 18.23 -4.34
N PHE A 148 3.32 18.58 -3.24
CA PHE A 148 3.67 19.96 -2.89
C PHE A 148 4.68 20.57 -3.87
N LEU A 149 5.72 19.82 -4.23
CA LEU A 149 6.77 20.34 -5.12
C LEU A 149 6.22 20.74 -6.51
N PRO A 150 5.44 19.90 -7.24
CA PRO A 150 4.84 20.33 -8.51
C PRO A 150 3.90 21.52 -8.35
N ILE A 151 3.12 21.61 -7.25
CA ILE A 151 2.28 22.78 -6.98
C ILE A 151 3.13 24.04 -6.83
N CYS A 152 4.25 23.98 -6.10
CA CYS A 152 5.18 25.10 -5.98
C CYS A 152 5.74 25.53 -7.34
N VAL A 153 6.15 24.57 -8.18
CA VAL A 153 6.65 24.88 -9.54
C VAL A 153 5.56 25.53 -10.38
N ILE A 154 4.33 25.01 -10.36
CA ILE A 154 3.18 25.61 -11.05
C ILE A 154 2.97 27.06 -10.59
N CYS A 155 2.91 27.30 -9.27
CA CYS A 155 2.76 28.64 -8.72
C CYS A 155 3.88 29.59 -9.18
N LEU A 156 5.14 29.14 -9.13
CA LEU A 156 6.28 29.94 -9.60
C LEU A 156 6.15 30.31 -11.08
N LEU A 157 5.70 29.38 -11.93
CA LEU A 157 5.48 29.65 -13.35
C LEU A 157 4.32 30.62 -13.62
N PHE A 158 3.29 30.63 -12.77
CA PHE A 158 2.20 31.61 -12.85
C PHE A 158 2.62 33.01 -12.39
N PHE A 159 3.40 33.12 -11.31
CA PHE A 159 3.83 34.40 -10.75
C PHE A 159 5.04 35.02 -11.44
N LYS A 160 5.78 34.25 -12.26
CA LYS A 160 6.85 34.78 -13.10
C LYS A 160 6.25 35.70 -14.17
N LYS A 161 6.25 37.01 -13.87
CA LYS A 161 5.77 38.08 -14.75
C LYS A 161 6.67 38.16 -15.99
N LYS A 162 6.08 38.53 -17.14
CA LYS A 162 6.83 38.94 -18.34
C LYS A 162 7.79 40.07 -17.92
N VAL A 163 9.10 39.81 -17.95
CA VAL A 163 10.15 40.83 -18.01
C VAL A 163 10.35 41.18 -19.47
#